data_AF-A0A533U843-F1
#
_entry.id   AF-A0A533U843-F1
#
_cell.length_a   1.000
_cell.length_b   1.000
_cell.length_c   1.000
_cell.angle_alpha   90.00
_cell.angle_beta   90.00
_cell.angle_gamma   90.00
#
_symmetry.space_group_name_H-M   'P 1'
#
loop_
_entity.id
_entity.type
_entity.pdbx_description
1 polymer ?
#
loop_
_entity_poly.entity_id
_entity_poly.type
_entity_poly.pdbx_seq_one_letter_code
_entity_poly.pdbx_strand_id
1 'polypeptide(L)' 'YKSQTIRDYDVLMSDLLHVKGYDAAKRSVFILDEKGTVVYKWVSDNPLIEPNYKEIINFLKKGN' A
#
# COMPACT_ATOMS: atom_id res chain seq x y z
N TYR A 1 -17.37 6.21 -9.20
CA TYR A 1 -15.95 5.93 -8.89
C TYR A 1 -15.85 4.44 -8.54
N LYS A 2 -14.97 3.65 -9.19
CA LYS A 2 -14.94 2.16 -9.05
C LYS A 2 -13.82 1.62 -8.14
N SER A 3 -13.01 2.49 -7.54
CA SER A 3 -11.83 2.11 -6.75
C SER A 3 -10.95 1.08 -7.49
N GLN A 4 -10.78 1.25 -8.80
CA GLN A 4 -10.14 0.28 -9.68
C GLN A 4 -8.68 0.03 -9.28
N THR A 5 -7.92 1.08 -9.03
CA THR A 5 -6.50 1.00 -8.64
C THR A 5 -6.25 0.13 -7.42
N ILE A 6 -7.06 0.26 -6.36
CA ILE A 6 -6.87 -0.53 -5.14
C ILE A 6 -7.28 -2.00 -5.32
N ARG A 7 -8.10 -2.30 -6.32
CA ARG A 7 -8.43 -3.68 -6.73
C ARG A 7 -7.30 -4.27 -7.57
N ASP A 8 -6.78 -3.51 -8.53
CA ASP A 8 -5.68 -3.92 -9.40
C ASP A 8 -4.40 -4.24 -8.60
N TYR A 9 -4.17 -3.50 -7.50
CA TYR A 9 -3.02 -3.71 -6.61
C TYR A 9 -3.28 -4.67 -5.45
N ASP A 10 -4.46 -5.29 -5.39
CA ASP A 10 -4.89 -6.22 -4.32
C ASP A 10 -4.76 -5.62 -2.91
N VAL A 11 -5.22 -4.37 -2.77
CA VAL A 11 -5.20 -3.59 -1.51
C VAL A 11 -6.58 -3.02 -1.16
N LEU A 12 -7.65 -3.65 -1.64
CA LEU A 12 -8.99 -3.31 -1.19
C LEU A 12 -9.20 -3.76 0.27
N MET A 13 -9.71 -2.85 1.08
CA MET A 13 -10.27 -3.12 2.41
C MET A 13 -11.75 -2.80 2.37
N SER A 14 -12.59 -3.82 2.44
CA SER A 14 -14.03 -3.65 2.48
C SER A 14 -14.52 -3.27 3.87
N ASP A 15 -15.61 -2.49 3.91
CA ASP A 15 -16.35 -2.17 5.14
C ASP A 15 -15.48 -1.63 6.28
N LEU A 16 -14.63 -0.63 5.99
CA LEU A 16 -13.75 -0.03 6.97
C LEU A 16 -14.54 0.46 8.19
N LEU A 17 -14.02 0.18 9.39
CA LEU A 17 -14.69 0.47 10.68
C LEU A 17 -16.08 -0.18 10.82
N HIS A 18 -16.33 -1.29 10.12
CA HIS A 18 -17.62 -1.99 10.08
C HIS A 18 -18.77 -1.16 9.46
N VAL A 19 -18.43 -0.11 8.71
CA VAL A 19 -19.40 0.70 7.98
C VAL A 19 -19.61 0.09 6.61
N LYS A 20 -20.80 -0.48 6.38
CA LYS A 20 -21.12 -1.18 5.12
C LYS A 20 -20.95 -0.27 3.90
N GLY A 21 -20.19 -0.74 2.91
CA GLY A 21 -19.90 -0.01 1.66
C GLY A 21 -18.85 1.08 1.80
N TYR A 22 -18.26 1.26 2.99
CA TYR A 22 -17.15 2.18 3.22
C TYR A 22 -15.82 1.49 2.87
N ASP A 23 -15.65 1.18 1.59
CA ASP A 23 -14.43 0.58 1.05
C ASP A 23 -13.27 1.59 1.09
N ALA A 24 -12.10 1.13 1.49
CA ALA A 24 -10.87 1.90 1.55
C ALA A 24 -9.68 1.13 0.98
N ALA A 25 -8.56 1.81 0.79
CA ALA A 25 -7.28 1.14 0.57
C ALA A 25 -6.76 0.59 1.91
N LYS A 26 -6.21 -0.63 1.90
CA LYS A 26 -5.29 -1.06 2.96
C LYS A 26 -4.15 -0.06 3.06
N ARG A 27 -3.60 0.14 4.27
CA ARG A 27 -2.38 0.95 4.41
C ARG A 27 -1.25 0.21 3.70
N SER A 28 -0.65 0.84 2.70
CA SER A 28 0.33 0.20 1.83
C SER A 28 1.39 1.17 1.31
N VAL A 29 2.57 0.64 1.01
CA VAL A 29 3.68 1.34 0.35
C VAL A 29 4.16 0.46 -0.81
N PHE A 30 4.32 1.08 -1.97
CA PHE A 30 4.93 0.48 -3.15
C PHE A 30 6.05 1.38 -3.62
N ILE A 31 7.24 0.82 -3.89
CA ILE A 31 8.34 1.53 -4.55
C ILE A 31 8.55 0.87 -5.90
N LEU A 32 8.64 1.72 -6.94
CA LEU A 32 8.87 1.30 -8.31
C LEU A 32 10.27 1.71 -8.75
N ASP A 33 10.90 0.90 -9.61
CA ASP A 33 12.12 1.30 -10.33
C ASP A 33 11.79 2.22 -11.52
N GLU A 34 12.82 2.69 -12.23
CA GLU A 34 12.68 3.57 -13.40
C GLU A 34 11.91 2.92 -14.57
N LYS A 35 11.81 1.60 -14.59
CA LYS A 35 11.05 0.84 -15.60
C LYS A 35 9.58 0.65 -15.19
N GLY A 36 9.18 1.13 -14.02
CA GLY A 36 7.84 0.96 -13.48
C GLY A 36 7.61 -0.40 -12.81
N THR A 37 8.67 -1.16 -12.50
CA THR A 37 8.56 -2.45 -11.81
C THR A 37 8.50 -2.23 -10.31
N VAL A 38 7.54 -2.85 -9.62
CA VAL A 38 7.46 -2.82 -8.16
C VAL A 38 8.66 -3.60 -7.58
N VAL A 39 9.57 -2.89 -6.92
CA VAL A 39 10.78 -3.44 -6.28
C VAL A 39 10.67 -3.53 -4.76
N TYR A 40 9.67 -2.88 -4.18
CA TYR A 40 9.32 -2.98 -2.76
C TYR A 40 7.80 -2.94 -2.61
N LYS A 41 7.26 -3.80 -1.74
CA LYS A 41 5.85 -3.82 -1.35
C LYS A 41 5.75 -4.02 0.15
N TRP A 42 4.98 -3.14 0.79
CA TRP A 42 4.52 -3.31 2.15
C TRP A 42 3.01 -3.07 2.19
N VAL A 43 2.25 -3.97 2.83
CA VAL A 43 0.79 -3.88 2.97
C VAL A 43 0.43 -4.35 4.36
N SER A 44 -0.47 -3.62 5.02
CA SER A 44 -1.01 -4.00 6.33
C SER A 44 -2.50 -4.32 6.24
N ASP A 45 -2.90 -5.45 6.85
CA ASP A 45 -4.30 -5.79 7.08
C ASP A 45 -4.91 -4.99 8.24
N ASN A 46 -4.08 -4.39 9.09
CA ASN A 46 -4.51 -3.51 10.18
C ASN A 46 -4.22 -2.04 9.80
N PRO A 47 -5.25 -1.17 9.66
CA PRO A 47 -5.06 0.21 9.24
C PRO A 47 -4.29 1.07 10.27
N LEU A 48 -4.15 0.59 11.50
CA LEU A 48 -3.42 1.26 12.59
C LEU A 48 -1.93 0.92 12.63
N ILE A 49 -1.49 -0.12 11.93
CA ILE A 49 -0.07 -0.48 11.87
C ILE A 49 0.59 0.37 10.79
N GLU A 50 1.67 1.04 11.15
CA GLU A 50 2.47 1.85 10.23
C GLU A 50 3.62 1.06 9.61
N PRO A 51 4.10 1.43 8.40
CA PRO A 51 5.30 0.83 7.85
C PRO A 51 6.54 1.25 8.65
N ASN A 52 7.62 0.48 8.50
CA ASN A 52 8.91 0.89 9.01
C ASN A 52 9.54 1.96 8.09
N TYR A 53 9.31 3.24 8.39
CA TYR A 53 9.83 4.35 7.58
C TYR A 53 11.36 4.33 7.43
N LYS A 54 12.10 3.93 8.47
CA LYS A 54 13.56 3.86 8.41
C LYS A 54 14.03 2.82 7.41
N GLU A 55 13.37 1.66 7.37
CA GLU A 55 13.63 0.62 6.38
C GLU A 55 13.36 1.11 4.96
N ILE A 56 12.20 1.74 4.74
CA ILE A 56 11.81 2.31 3.43
C ILE A 56 12.84 3.33 2.95
N ILE A 57 13.23 4.28 3.80
CA ILE A 57 14.23 5.30 3.46
C ILE A 57 15.58 4.65 3.17
N ASN A 58 15.99 3.65 3.94
CA ASN A 58 17.23 2.92 3.69
C ASN A 58 17.18 2.13 2.38
N PHE A 59 16.02 1.55 2.02
CA PHE A 59 15.82 0.89 0.73
C PHE A 59 16.04 1.88 -0.42
N LEU A 60 15.42 3.06 -0.35
CA LEU A 60 15.58 4.11 -1.35
C LEU A 60 17.04 4.57 -1.50
N LYS A 61 17.78 4.67 -0.40
CA LYS A 61 19.20 5.06 -0.43
C LYS A 61 20.13 4.04 -1.08
N LYS A 62 19.76 2.75 -1.08
CA LYS A 62 20.56 1.68 -1.72
C LYS A 62 20.38 1.62 -3.24
N GLY A 63 19.29 2.18 -3.75
CA GLY A 63 18.97 2.21 -5.19
C GLY A 63 19.58 3.39 -5.95
N ASN A 64 20.32 4.28 -5.26
CA ASN A 64 21.11 5.37 -5.85
C ASN A 64 22.57 4.96 -6.00
#